data_AF-A0A533YSM2-F1
#
_entry.id   AF-A0A533YSM2-F1
#
_cell.length_a   1.000
_cell.length_b   1.000
_cell.length_c   1.000
_cell.angle_alpha   90.00
_cell.angle_beta   90.00
_cell.angle_gamma   90.00
#
_symmetry.space_group_name_H-M   'P 1'
#
loop_
_entity.id
_entity.type
_entity.pdbx_description
1 polymer ?
#
loop_
_entity_poly.entity_id
_entity_poly.type
_entity_poly.pdbx_seq_one_letter_code
_entity_poly.pdbx_strand_id
1 'polypeptide(L)'
;MRRRALESPVRLFVASLILALLLVCAALAQSPRRPFPQHTVYADGAIKPSNITQAALDDSVRSYYDRWKAGYLVAACTPNQYYISGGTDIPDGISVSEGQGYGFLITAFMAGYDPNAQTYFDGLYNYYRAHPSEINHDLMAWKQLTGCVSSSDSNSASDGDLDMAYGLLLADKQWGSAGAVNYFQAALRIINAIRADEINPGTFAVKLGDWAIPGDQRYDDTRTSDFLVNHFRAFEIATGDTSWRSVLNRCYSLVDAMQTNFSPATGLIPDFIRHVSTSPAPAGPHYLESAYDGHYSYNACRDPFRLAVDYLVSGEARAYGAVKKMNGFIRAKTGDNPENIRAGYRLNGATIDTFDISMAFIAPFAVGAMIDSGNRPWLNKLWTTVDTTNFNSNDYYGNTLKMLAMIVLSGNWWNPQPVLPSPAAPALIAPPNSSVVQSSPAMFRWRASSESTSYSIECASDSLFRVLVLNDSLLADTSRQFGGMTNNTTYYWRVRARNAGGSSAWSGVWRFTYLNPATWKLISVP
;
A
#
# COMPACT_ATOMS: atom_id res chain seq x y z
N MET A 1 28.68 -74.02 0.82
CA MET A 1 28.56 -73.49 -0.56
C MET A 1 27.17 -72.89 -0.75
N ARG A 2 27.11 -71.70 -1.36
CA ARG A 2 26.00 -70.73 -1.33
C ARG A 2 24.71 -71.25 -1.99
N ARG A 3 23.56 -71.07 -1.32
CA ARG A 3 22.21 -71.13 -1.95
C ARG A 3 21.94 -69.79 -2.63
N ARG A 4 21.67 -69.80 -3.94
CA ARG A 4 21.08 -68.66 -4.68
C ARG A 4 19.57 -68.70 -4.47
N ALA A 5 19.00 -67.64 -3.90
CA ALA A 5 17.57 -67.39 -3.92
C ALA A 5 17.19 -66.82 -5.29
N LEU A 6 16.26 -67.48 -5.98
CA LEU A 6 15.56 -66.89 -7.13
C LEU A 6 14.57 -65.86 -6.59
N GLU A 7 14.80 -64.58 -6.86
CA GLU A 7 13.77 -63.56 -6.71
C GLU A 7 12.84 -63.60 -7.94
N SER A 8 11.53 -63.64 -7.69
CA SER A 8 10.53 -63.76 -8.75
C SER A 8 10.45 -62.48 -9.60
N PRO A 9 10.23 -62.57 -10.93
CA PRO A 9 10.11 -61.40 -11.83
C PRO A 9 8.98 -60.42 -11.45
N VAL A 10 8.01 -60.88 -10.67
CA VAL A 10 6.83 -60.10 -10.25
C VAL A 10 7.20 -58.99 -9.26
N ARG A 11 8.24 -59.19 -8.44
CA ARG A 11 8.68 -58.16 -7.46
C ARG A 11 9.42 -56.99 -8.11
N LEU A 12 10.16 -57.24 -9.19
CA LEU A 12 10.79 -56.15 -9.96
C LEU A 12 9.74 -55.30 -10.70
N PHE A 13 8.70 -55.92 -11.27
CA PHE A 13 7.66 -55.19 -12.01
C PHE A 13 6.80 -54.28 -11.11
N VAL A 14 6.46 -54.74 -9.89
CA VAL A 14 5.68 -53.94 -8.93
C VAL A 14 6.54 -52.82 -8.30
N ALA A 15 7.83 -53.07 -8.05
CA ALA A 15 8.76 -52.04 -7.59
C ALA A 15 8.99 -50.96 -8.67
N SER A 16 9.08 -51.34 -9.94
CA SER A 16 9.21 -50.39 -11.06
C SER A 16 7.93 -49.59 -11.31
N LEU A 17 6.74 -50.15 -11.06
CA LEU A 17 5.47 -49.42 -11.19
C LEU A 17 5.27 -48.42 -10.04
N ILE A 18 5.67 -48.77 -8.81
CA ILE A 18 5.62 -47.86 -7.65
C ILE A 18 6.70 -46.78 -7.75
N LEU A 19 7.88 -47.09 -8.29
CA LEU A 19 8.92 -46.10 -8.56
C LEU A 19 8.52 -45.18 -9.74
N ALA A 20 7.80 -45.69 -10.75
CA ALA A 20 7.24 -44.88 -11.83
C ALA A 20 6.05 -44.01 -11.36
N LEU A 21 5.24 -44.46 -10.40
CA LEU A 21 4.20 -43.65 -9.75
C LEU A 21 4.77 -42.60 -8.76
N LEU A 22 5.99 -42.81 -8.26
CA LEU A 22 6.72 -41.82 -7.45
C LEU A 22 7.59 -40.85 -8.27
N LEU A 23 7.79 -41.13 -9.57
CA LEU A 23 8.58 -40.28 -10.50
C LEU A 23 7.73 -39.47 -11.48
N VAL A 24 6.39 -39.50 -11.35
CA VAL A 24 5.48 -38.57 -12.03
C VAL A 24 4.77 -37.69 -10.99
N CYS A 25 5.52 -37.11 -10.06
CA CYS A 25 5.21 -35.76 -9.59
C CYS A 25 5.76 -34.78 -10.63
N ALA A 26 5.24 -34.84 -11.85
CA ALA A 26 5.22 -33.63 -12.66
C ALA A 26 4.45 -32.62 -11.82
N ALA A 27 5.13 -31.57 -11.36
CA ALA A 27 4.52 -30.46 -10.66
C ALA A 27 3.48 -29.83 -11.60
N LEU A 28 2.27 -30.38 -11.61
CA LEU A 28 1.14 -29.77 -12.28
C LEU A 28 0.93 -28.42 -11.59
N ALA A 29 0.93 -27.35 -12.36
CA ALA A 29 0.60 -26.02 -11.86
C ALA A 29 -0.68 -26.12 -11.04
N GLN A 30 -0.64 -25.62 -9.81
CA GLN A 30 -1.78 -25.70 -8.92
C GLN A 30 -2.90 -24.83 -9.50
N SER A 31 -4.12 -25.36 -9.55
CA SER A 31 -5.24 -24.60 -10.07
C SER A 31 -5.42 -23.30 -9.25
N PRO A 32 -5.53 -22.14 -9.91
CA PRO A 32 -5.63 -20.85 -9.22
C PRO A 32 -6.89 -20.80 -8.34
N ARG A 33 -6.73 -20.47 -7.06
CA ARG A 33 -7.82 -20.34 -6.07
C ARG A 33 -8.53 -18.98 -6.13
N ARG A 34 -7.88 -17.99 -6.73
CA ARG A 34 -8.39 -16.62 -6.95
C ARG A 34 -8.25 -16.24 -8.43
N PRO A 35 -8.87 -16.99 -9.37
CA PRO A 35 -8.66 -16.77 -10.79
C PRO A 35 -9.17 -15.39 -11.22
N PHE A 36 -8.45 -14.71 -12.11
CA PHE A 36 -8.95 -13.51 -12.78
C PHE A 36 -10.19 -13.84 -13.64
N PRO A 37 -11.24 -13.00 -13.63
CA PRO A 37 -11.43 -11.81 -12.79
C PRO A 37 -12.01 -12.14 -11.40
N GLN A 38 -11.66 -11.35 -10.38
CA GLN A 38 -12.12 -11.52 -9.00
C GLN A 38 -13.31 -10.63 -8.61
N HIS A 39 -13.54 -9.52 -9.33
CA HIS A 39 -14.62 -8.57 -9.05
C HIS A 39 -14.71 -8.15 -7.57
N THR A 40 -13.56 -7.85 -6.96
CA THR A 40 -13.42 -7.36 -5.60
C THR A 40 -14.42 -6.25 -5.31
N VAL A 41 -15.14 -6.40 -4.20
CA VAL A 41 -15.97 -5.34 -3.64
C VAL A 41 -15.07 -4.43 -2.82
N TYR A 42 -14.91 -3.19 -3.26
CA TYR A 42 -14.16 -2.16 -2.55
C TYR A 42 -15.02 -1.47 -1.50
N ALA A 43 -14.37 -0.64 -0.68
CA ALA A 43 -14.96 0.11 0.42
C ALA A 43 -16.19 0.93 0.01
N ASP A 44 -17.11 1.13 0.95
CA ASP A 44 -18.33 1.90 0.73
C ASP A 44 -18.00 3.31 0.22
N GLY A 45 -18.70 3.72 -0.85
CA GLY A 45 -18.48 5.00 -1.53
C GLY A 45 -17.44 4.96 -2.64
N ALA A 46 -16.62 3.91 -2.72
CA ALA A 46 -15.73 3.67 -3.85
C ALA A 46 -16.51 3.37 -5.14
N ILE A 47 -15.92 3.73 -6.27
CA ILE A 47 -16.53 3.65 -7.58
C ILE A 47 -15.62 3.00 -8.62
N LYS A 48 -16.23 2.33 -9.60
CA LYS A 48 -15.58 1.86 -10.84
C LYS A 48 -16.05 2.67 -12.05
N PRO A 49 -15.34 2.64 -13.19
CA PRO A 49 -15.86 3.20 -14.43
C PRO A 49 -17.25 2.63 -14.73
N SER A 50 -18.19 3.50 -15.12
CA SER A 50 -19.59 3.14 -15.35
C SER A 50 -20.07 3.43 -16.77
N ASN A 51 -19.19 3.95 -17.63
CA ASN A 51 -19.42 4.12 -19.07
C ASN A 51 -19.06 2.86 -19.89
N ILE A 52 -18.73 1.77 -19.21
CA ILE A 52 -18.32 0.49 -19.78
C ILE A 52 -18.87 -0.63 -18.88
N THR A 53 -19.15 -1.81 -19.46
CA THR A 53 -19.65 -2.97 -18.69
C THR A 53 -18.50 -3.64 -17.94
N GLN A 54 -18.81 -4.39 -16.87
CA GLN A 54 -17.78 -5.15 -16.15
C GLN A 54 -17.06 -6.16 -17.04
N ALA A 55 -17.78 -6.88 -17.92
CA ALA A 55 -17.16 -7.82 -18.84
C ALA A 55 -16.18 -7.12 -19.79
N ALA A 56 -16.52 -5.93 -20.29
CA ALA A 56 -15.64 -5.16 -21.15
C ALA A 56 -14.44 -4.56 -20.38
N LEU A 57 -14.59 -4.19 -19.11
CA LEU A 57 -13.45 -3.84 -18.23
C LEU A 57 -12.46 -5.02 -18.14
N ASP A 58 -12.97 -6.22 -17.90
CA ASP A 58 -12.14 -7.42 -17.80
C ASP A 58 -11.48 -7.76 -19.14
N ASP A 59 -12.18 -7.60 -20.27
CA ASP A 59 -11.62 -7.78 -21.63
C ASP A 59 -10.49 -6.80 -21.91
N SER A 60 -10.65 -5.53 -21.57
CA SER A 60 -9.59 -4.51 -21.69
C SER A 60 -8.35 -4.89 -20.87
N VAL A 61 -8.53 -5.35 -19.63
CA VAL A 61 -7.42 -5.80 -18.77
C VAL A 61 -6.70 -7.00 -19.39
N ARG A 62 -7.45 -8.02 -19.85
CA ARG A 62 -6.88 -9.21 -20.51
C ARG A 62 -6.07 -8.84 -21.75
N SER A 63 -6.65 -8.03 -22.63
CA SER A 63 -5.97 -7.61 -23.85
C SER A 63 -4.72 -6.78 -23.57
N TYR A 64 -4.76 -5.90 -22.56
CA TYR A 64 -3.60 -5.09 -22.21
C TYR A 64 -2.52 -5.93 -21.51
N TYR A 65 -2.90 -6.89 -20.66
CA TYR A 65 -1.97 -7.86 -20.07
C TYR A 65 -1.20 -8.64 -21.13
N ASP A 66 -1.85 -9.14 -22.17
CA ASP A 66 -1.16 -9.90 -23.22
C ASP A 66 -0.09 -9.06 -23.92
N ARG A 67 -0.36 -7.76 -24.14
CA ARG A 67 0.61 -6.81 -24.72
C ARG A 67 1.74 -6.51 -23.74
N TRP A 68 1.42 -6.23 -22.48
CA TRP A 68 2.40 -5.99 -21.43
C TRP A 68 3.33 -7.20 -21.25
N LYS A 69 2.77 -8.40 -21.16
CA LYS A 69 3.52 -9.65 -21.04
C LYS A 69 4.44 -9.86 -22.24
N ALA A 70 3.94 -9.69 -23.46
CA ALA A 70 4.74 -9.82 -24.68
C ALA A 70 5.85 -8.77 -24.78
N GLY A 71 5.63 -7.57 -24.24
CA GLY A 71 6.62 -6.48 -24.26
C GLY A 71 7.71 -6.61 -23.20
N TYR A 72 7.37 -7.09 -22.00
CA TYR A 72 8.24 -6.92 -20.83
C TYR A 72 8.59 -8.19 -20.08
N LEU A 73 7.81 -9.28 -20.15
CA LEU A 73 8.16 -10.52 -19.45
C LEU A 73 9.15 -11.34 -20.29
N VAL A 74 10.40 -11.42 -19.84
CA VAL A 74 11.50 -12.02 -20.62
C VAL A 74 12.09 -13.22 -19.89
N ALA A 75 12.32 -14.32 -20.61
CA ALA A 75 13.08 -15.45 -20.09
C ALA A 75 14.53 -15.01 -19.82
N ALA A 76 15.02 -15.27 -18.61
CA ALA A 76 16.35 -14.87 -18.22
C ALA A 76 17.43 -15.78 -18.81
N CYS A 77 18.68 -15.46 -18.49
CA CYS A 77 19.87 -16.13 -18.99
C CYS A 77 20.01 -17.58 -18.48
N THR A 78 19.40 -17.89 -17.33
CA THR A 78 19.35 -19.24 -16.76
C THR A 78 17.94 -19.83 -16.98
N PRO A 79 17.81 -21.13 -17.32
CA PRO A 79 16.51 -21.78 -17.42
C PRO A 79 15.66 -21.63 -16.15
N ASN A 80 14.34 -21.55 -16.32
CA ASN A 80 13.36 -21.38 -15.25
C ASN A 80 13.50 -20.08 -14.44
N GLN A 81 14.09 -19.04 -15.04
CA GLN A 81 14.11 -17.69 -14.51
C GLN A 81 13.46 -16.74 -15.52
N TYR A 82 12.72 -15.76 -15.01
CA TYR A 82 12.12 -14.67 -15.78
C TYR A 82 12.45 -13.34 -15.11
N TYR A 83 12.53 -12.28 -15.89
CA TYR A 83 12.62 -10.92 -15.39
C TYR A 83 11.67 -10.00 -16.15
N ILE A 84 11.40 -8.84 -15.56
CA ILE A 84 10.65 -7.77 -16.25
C ILE A 84 11.65 -6.81 -16.89
N SER A 85 11.64 -6.77 -18.22
CA SER A 85 12.51 -5.87 -18.96
C SER A 85 12.08 -4.43 -18.78
N GLY A 86 13.02 -3.59 -18.36
CA GLY A 86 12.84 -2.14 -18.28
C GLY A 86 12.92 -1.44 -19.65
N GLY A 87 13.12 -2.18 -20.74
CA GLY A 87 13.27 -1.63 -22.08
C GLY A 87 14.34 -0.55 -22.15
N THR A 88 14.01 0.57 -22.81
CA THR A 88 14.88 1.75 -22.92
C THR A 88 14.86 2.65 -21.68
N ASP A 89 13.95 2.42 -20.72
CA ASP A 89 13.77 3.28 -19.55
C ASP A 89 14.86 3.05 -18.49
N ILE A 90 15.63 1.97 -18.61
CA ILE A 90 16.72 1.62 -17.71
C ILE A 90 18.05 1.73 -18.47
N PRO A 91 18.70 2.91 -18.49
CA PRO A 91 19.99 3.08 -19.16
C PRO A 91 21.01 2.05 -18.67
N ASP A 92 21.71 1.40 -19.60
CA ASP A 92 22.73 0.37 -19.36
C ASP A 92 22.24 -0.88 -18.59
N GLY A 93 20.94 -0.99 -18.29
CA GLY A 93 20.35 -2.13 -17.59
C GLY A 93 19.34 -2.88 -18.44
N ILE A 94 18.99 -4.09 -17.97
CA ILE A 94 17.91 -4.89 -18.55
C ILE A 94 16.68 -4.94 -17.65
N SER A 95 16.87 -4.78 -16.34
CA SER A 95 15.85 -4.94 -15.31
C SER A 95 16.22 -4.12 -14.07
N VAL A 96 15.19 -3.77 -13.31
CA VAL A 96 15.32 -3.26 -11.94
C VAL A 96 14.41 -4.04 -10.99
N SER A 97 14.73 -4.06 -9.69
CA SER A 97 13.92 -4.75 -8.68
C SER A 97 12.49 -4.20 -8.61
N GLU A 98 12.29 -2.91 -8.90
CA GLU A 98 10.96 -2.29 -9.04
C GLU A 98 10.09 -3.04 -10.08
N GLY A 99 10.64 -3.26 -11.27
CA GLY A 99 9.94 -3.99 -12.32
C GLY A 99 9.71 -5.44 -11.97
N GLN A 100 10.66 -6.06 -11.27
CA GLN A 100 10.48 -7.40 -10.74
C GLN A 100 9.30 -7.47 -9.77
N GLY A 101 9.19 -6.52 -8.84
CA GLY A 101 8.04 -6.35 -7.95
C GLY A 101 6.72 -6.21 -8.70
N TYR A 102 6.66 -5.35 -9.71
CA TYR A 102 5.47 -5.23 -10.57
C TYR A 102 5.12 -6.55 -11.27
N GLY A 103 6.13 -7.29 -11.74
CA GLY A 103 5.95 -8.61 -12.34
C GLY A 103 5.31 -9.60 -11.38
N PHE A 104 5.73 -9.63 -10.12
CA PHE A 104 5.13 -10.48 -9.09
C PHE A 104 3.65 -10.15 -8.90
N LEU A 105 3.31 -8.87 -8.79
CA LEU A 105 1.92 -8.43 -8.62
C LEU A 105 1.06 -8.82 -9.83
N ILE A 106 1.49 -8.43 -11.03
CA ILE A 106 0.71 -8.61 -12.26
C ILE A 106 0.49 -10.11 -12.55
N THR A 107 1.54 -10.93 -12.45
CA THR A 107 1.41 -12.37 -12.72
C THR A 107 0.53 -13.08 -11.70
N ALA A 108 0.58 -12.70 -10.42
CA ALA A 108 -0.32 -13.24 -9.40
C ALA A 108 -1.78 -12.85 -9.68
N PHE A 109 -2.05 -11.57 -9.99
CA PHE A 109 -3.41 -11.09 -10.26
C PHE A 109 -4.01 -11.66 -11.55
N MET A 110 -3.21 -11.92 -12.58
CA MET A 110 -3.68 -12.41 -13.88
C MET A 110 -3.77 -13.94 -13.96
N ALA A 111 -3.39 -14.65 -12.89
CA ALA A 111 -3.55 -16.09 -12.80
C ALA A 111 -5.01 -16.51 -12.97
N GLY A 112 -5.25 -17.59 -13.72
CA GLY A 112 -6.61 -18.03 -14.09
C GLY A 112 -7.03 -17.53 -15.47
N TYR A 113 -6.67 -16.30 -15.84
CA TYR A 113 -6.66 -15.91 -17.25
C TYR A 113 -5.43 -16.47 -17.96
N ASP A 114 -4.24 -16.20 -17.43
CA ASP A 114 -3.00 -16.79 -17.95
C ASP A 114 -2.76 -18.16 -17.30
N PRO A 115 -2.83 -19.26 -18.07
CA PRO A 115 -2.59 -20.61 -17.53
C PRO A 115 -1.13 -20.82 -17.11
N ASN A 116 -0.19 -20.01 -17.61
CA ASN A 116 1.24 -20.08 -17.29
C ASN A 116 1.64 -19.10 -16.17
N ALA A 117 0.69 -18.37 -15.58
CA ALA A 117 0.98 -17.37 -14.55
C ALA A 117 1.87 -17.89 -13.42
N GLN A 118 1.63 -19.12 -12.93
CA GLN A 118 2.45 -19.71 -11.87
C GLN A 118 3.88 -19.98 -12.34
N THR A 119 4.06 -20.47 -13.57
CA THR A 119 5.39 -20.70 -14.15
C THR A 119 6.18 -19.41 -14.27
N TYR A 120 5.52 -18.32 -14.72
CA TYR A 120 6.14 -17.02 -14.80
C TYR A 120 6.46 -16.46 -13.42
N PHE A 121 5.53 -16.55 -12.46
CA PHE A 121 5.75 -16.12 -11.08
C PHE A 121 6.92 -16.86 -10.43
N ASP A 122 6.98 -18.19 -10.56
CA ASP A 122 8.06 -19.02 -10.01
C ASP A 122 9.41 -18.66 -10.64
N GLY A 123 9.46 -18.37 -11.94
CA GLY A 123 10.71 -17.94 -12.56
C GLY A 123 11.09 -16.50 -12.24
N LEU A 124 10.13 -15.59 -12.03
CA LEU A 124 10.40 -14.27 -11.45
C LEU A 124 11.00 -14.40 -10.04
N TYR A 125 10.46 -15.31 -9.23
CA TYR A 125 10.99 -15.65 -7.91
C TYR A 125 12.42 -16.21 -7.98
N ASN A 126 12.68 -17.15 -8.90
CA ASN A 126 14.01 -17.72 -9.08
C ASN A 126 15.04 -16.67 -9.54
N TYR A 127 14.63 -15.72 -10.39
CA TYR A 127 15.49 -14.62 -10.81
C TYR A 127 15.81 -13.70 -9.62
N TYR A 128 14.81 -13.30 -8.84
CA TYR A 128 15.00 -12.55 -7.60
C TYR A 128 16.02 -13.24 -6.66
N ARG A 129 15.85 -14.54 -6.40
CA ARG A 129 16.77 -15.29 -5.52
C ARG A 129 18.18 -15.44 -6.08
N ALA A 130 18.37 -15.28 -7.39
CA ALA A 130 19.67 -15.33 -8.03
C ALA A 130 20.42 -13.98 -8.01
N HIS A 131 19.74 -12.89 -7.65
CA HIS A 131 20.32 -11.54 -7.62
C HIS A 131 20.14 -10.90 -6.23
N PRO A 132 20.73 -11.49 -5.18
CA PRO A 132 20.64 -10.95 -3.82
C PRO A 132 21.28 -9.56 -3.74
N SER A 133 20.76 -8.71 -2.85
CA SER A 133 21.49 -7.52 -2.43
C SER A 133 22.80 -7.93 -1.74
N GLU A 134 23.87 -7.14 -1.90
CA GLU A 134 25.16 -7.38 -1.24
C GLU A 134 25.14 -7.13 0.28
N ILE A 135 24.15 -6.39 0.78
CA ILE A 135 23.99 -6.07 2.20
C ILE A 135 23.09 -7.11 2.88
N ASN A 136 21.89 -7.33 2.36
CA ASN A 136 20.98 -8.37 2.84
C ASN A 136 20.58 -9.32 1.71
N HIS A 137 21.03 -10.57 1.78
CA HIS A 137 20.83 -11.56 0.73
C HIS A 137 19.38 -12.08 0.60
N ASP A 138 18.47 -11.66 1.49
CA ASP A 138 17.04 -11.86 1.34
C ASP A 138 16.33 -10.68 0.66
N LEU A 139 17.03 -9.59 0.34
CA LEU A 139 16.59 -8.52 -0.54
C LEU A 139 17.20 -8.69 -1.94
N MET A 140 16.73 -7.92 -2.92
CA MET A 140 17.21 -8.00 -4.30
C MET A 140 18.16 -6.85 -4.64
N ALA A 141 19.25 -7.15 -5.37
CA ALA A 141 20.04 -6.11 -6.01
C ALA A 141 19.15 -5.29 -6.95
N TRP A 142 19.21 -3.97 -6.85
CA TRP A 142 18.20 -3.09 -7.45
C TRP A 142 18.23 -3.05 -8.99
N LYS A 143 19.37 -3.38 -9.62
CA LYS A 143 19.56 -3.31 -11.07
C LYS A 143 20.36 -4.48 -11.63
N GLN A 144 19.90 -5.00 -12.77
CA GLN A 144 20.61 -6.03 -13.53
C GLN A 144 21.00 -5.52 -14.92
N LEU A 145 22.17 -5.95 -15.38
CA LEU A 145 22.78 -5.61 -16.65
C LEU A 145 22.65 -6.76 -17.65
N THR A 146 23.01 -6.48 -18.91
CA THR A 146 23.09 -7.49 -19.97
C THR A 146 23.89 -8.71 -19.52
N GLY A 147 23.36 -9.91 -19.79
CA GLY A 147 23.92 -11.16 -19.29
C GLY A 147 23.37 -11.59 -17.93
N CYS A 148 22.35 -10.90 -17.41
CA CYS A 148 21.70 -11.21 -16.13
C CYS A 148 22.69 -11.21 -14.97
N VAL A 149 23.46 -10.12 -14.88
CA VAL A 149 24.40 -9.89 -13.78
C VAL A 149 23.96 -8.65 -13.02
N SER A 150 24.05 -8.66 -11.70
CA SER A 150 23.79 -7.46 -10.90
C SER A 150 24.79 -6.35 -11.23
N SER A 151 24.34 -5.10 -11.18
CA SER A 151 25.25 -3.95 -11.21
C SER A 151 26.25 -3.99 -10.06
N SER A 152 27.36 -3.27 -10.19
CA SER A 152 28.39 -3.19 -9.13
C SER A 152 27.90 -2.52 -7.85
N ASP A 153 26.91 -1.62 -7.94
CA ASP A 153 26.14 -1.15 -6.80
C ASP A 153 24.99 -2.14 -6.60
N SER A 154 25.31 -3.28 -5.99
CA SER A 154 24.39 -4.41 -5.82
C SER A 154 23.54 -4.29 -4.56
N ASN A 155 23.23 -3.08 -4.11
CA ASN A 155 22.34 -2.83 -2.99
C ASN A 155 20.85 -2.94 -3.39
N SER A 156 19.95 -2.89 -2.42
CA SER A 156 18.49 -2.98 -2.66
C SER A 156 17.80 -1.65 -2.95
N ALA A 157 16.55 -1.73 -3.37
CA ALA A 157 15.62 -0.60 -3.46
C ALA A 157 14.25 -1.03 -2.90
N SER A 158 13.80 -0.31 -1.88
CA SER A 158 12.70 -0.75 -1.01
C SER A 158 11.39 -1.02 -1.74
N ASP A 159 11.01 -0.21 -2.72
CA ASP A 159 9.75 -0.40 -3.46
C ASP A 159 9.69 -1.74 -4.20
N GLY A 160 10.80 -2.16 -4.82
CA GLY A 160 10.90 -3.46 -5.47
C GLY A 160 10.71 -4.61 -4.48
N ASP A 161 11.44 -4.59 -3.36
CA ASP A 161 11.35 -5.61 -2.33
C ASP A 161 9.97 -5.66 -1.66
N LEU A 162 9.35 -4.50 -1.41
CA LEU A 162 7.99 -4.37 -0.87
C LEU A 162 6.95 -5.00 -1.80
N ASP A 163 6.98 -4.71 -3.10
CA ASP A 163 6.04 -5.31 -4.07
C ASP A 163 6.28 -6.84 -4.21
N MET A 164 7.53 -7.31 -4.22
CA MET A 164 7.85 -8.75 -4.25
C MET A 164 7.34 -9.48 -3.00
N ALA A 165 7.53 -8.90 -1.82
CA ALA A 165 7.04 -9.43 -0.56
C ALA A 165 5.51 -9.59 -0.55
N TYR A 166 4.79 -8.57 -1.02
CA TYR A 166 3.33 -8.63 -1.14
C TYR A 166 2.88 -9.62 -2.23
N GLY A 167 3.57 -9.65 -3.37
CA GLY A 167 3.34 -10.63 -4.43
C GLY A 167 3.47 -12.08 -3.95
N LEU A 168 4.42 -12.38 -3.06
CA LEU A 168 4.54 -13.71 -2.46
C LEU A 168 3.37 -14.06 -1.53
N LEU A 169 2.81 -13.08 -0.82
CA LEU A 169 1.56 -13.28 -0.07
C LEU A 169 0.36 -13.52 -1.00
N LEU A 170 0.30 -12.83 -2.15
CA LEU A 170 -0.70 -13.12 -3.18
C LEU A 170 -0.53 -14.55 -3.70
N ALA A 171 0.68 -14.97 -4.03
CA ALA A 171 0.98 -16.32 -4.50
C ALA A 171 0.59 -17.42 -3.50
N ASP A 172 0.80 -17.21 -2.19
CA ASP A 172 0.28 -18.12 -1.15
C ASP A 172 -1.24 -18.30 -1.25
N LYS A 173 -1.99 -17.23 -1.53
CA LYS A 173 -3.45 -17.34 -1.70
C LYS A 173 -3.87 -17.86 -3.06
N GLN A 174 -3.11 -17.55 -4.10
CA GLN A 174 -3.39 -17.94 -5.46
C GLN A 174 -3.20 -19.45 -5.63
N TRP A 175 -2.05 -19.95 -5.20
CA TRP A 175 -1.60 -21.31 -5.48
C TRP A 175 -1.36 -22.13 -4.20
N GLY A 176 -1.14 -21.50 -3.04
CA GLY A 176 -0.79 -22.23 -1.82
C GLY A 176 0.70 -22.58 -1.76
N SER A 177 1.17 -22.83 -0.55
CA SER A 177 2.62 -22.96 -0.26
C SER A 177 3.13 -24.40 -0.14
N ALA A 178 2.41 -25.36 -0.72
CA ALA A 178 2.79 -26.79 -0.72
C ALA A 178 3.54 -27.23 -2.00
N GLY A 179 3.74 -26.32 -2.95
CA GLY A 179 4.42 -26.59 -4.22
C GLY A 179 5.95 -26.49 -4.13
N ALA A 180 6.60 -26.34 -5.29
CA ALA A 180 8.05 -26.19 -5.40
C ALA A 180 8.58 -24.97 -4.64
N VAL A 181 7.81 -23.87 -4.66
CA VAL A 181 8.07 -22.68 -3.84
C VAL A 181 7.07 -22.66 -2.68
N ASN A 182 7.60 -22.58 -1.46
CA ASN A 182 6.79 -22.26 -0.29
C ASN A 182 6.63 -20.73 -0.22
N TYR A 183 5.60 -20.20 -0.89
CA TYR A 183 5.40 -18.76 -1.05
C TYR A 183 5.24 -18.03 0.28
N PHE A 184 4.51 -18.60 1.24
CA PHE A 184 4.32 -17.97 2.55
C PHE A 184 5.63 -17.85 3.32
N GLN A 185 6.46 -18.91 3.34
CA GLN A 185 7.78 -18.83 3.97
C GLN A 185 8.73 -17.92 3.20
N ALA A 186 8.65 -17.88 1.87
CA ALA A 186 9.40 -16.92 1.07
C ALA A 186 8.98 -15.48 1.39
N ALA A 187 7.69 -15.20 1.52
CA ALA A 187 7.16 -13.91 1.92
C ALA A 187 7.68 -13.51 3.31
N LEU A 188 7.60 -14.40 4.30
CA LEU A 188 8.10 -14.11 5.65
C LEU A 188 9.61 -13.79 5.66
N ARG A 189 10.41 -14.46 4.84
CA ARG A 189 11.86 -14.16 4.72
C ARG A 189 12.10 -12.73 4.25
N ILE A 190 11.54 -12.35 3.11
CA ILE A 190 11.73 -11.00 2.57
C ILE A 190 11.08 -9.93 3.45
N ILE A 191 9.89 -10.17 4.01
CA ILE A 191 9.24 -9.22 4.94
C ILE A 191 10.15 -8.95 6.15
N ASN A 192 10.74 -9.99 6.74
CA ASN A 192 11.66 -9.82 7.86
C ASN A 192 12.95 -9.09 7.46
N ALA A 193 13.47 -9.34 6.25
CA ALA A 193 14.63 -8.62 5.70
C ALA A 193 14.34 -7.12 5.51
N ILE A 194 13.20 -6.79 4.89
CA ILE A 194 12.72 -5.40 4.74
C ILE A 194 12.62 -4.75 6.13
N ARG A 195 12.03 -5.45 7.11
CA ARG A 195 11.90 -4.90 8.47
C ARG A 195 13.23 -4.59 9.13
N ALA A 196 14.24 -5.41 8.88
CA ALA A 196 15.58 -5.25 9.42
C ALA A 196 16.34 -4.10 8.75
N ASP A 197 16.36 -4.08 7.42
CA ASP A 197 17.31 -3.26 6.67
C ASP A 197 16.68 -2.15 5.82
N GLU A 198 15.38 -2.16 5.57
CA GLU A 198 14.69 -1.12 4.80
C GLU A 198 13.69 -0.30 5.62
N ILE A 199 13.45 -0.66 6.88
CA ILE A 199 12.67 0.15 7.81
C ILE A 199 13.60 0.78 8.85
N ASN A 200 13.55 2.11 8.97
CA ASN A 200 14.30 2.81 10.02
C ASN A 200 13.72 2.42 11.40
N PRO A 201 14.50 1.77 12.29
CA PRO A 201 13.96 1.23 13.54
C PRO A 201 13.57 2.31 14.56
N GLY A 202 14.10 3.53 14.43
CA GLY A 202 13.78 4.65 15.32
C GLY A 202 12.56 5.44 14.87
N THR A 203 12.43 5.70 13.56
CA THR A 203 11.35 6.54 13.01
C THR A 203 10.21 5.77 12.38
N PHE A 204 10.39 4.47 12.13
CA PHE A 204 9.52 3.60 11.32
C PHE A 204 9.30 4.10 9.89
N ALA A 205 10.17 5.01 9.39
CA ALA A 205 10.12 5.43 7.99
C ALA A 205 10.69 4.33 7.09
N VAL A 206 10.15 4.22 5.89
CA VAL A 206 10.70 3.38 4.83
C VAL A 206 11.97 4.05 4.31
N LYS A 207 13.09 3.36 4.35
CA LYS A 207 14.38 3.81 3.82
C LYS A 207 14.35 3.70 2.29
N LEU A 208 15.30 4.32 1.60
CA LEU A 208 15.42 4.25 0.14
C LEU A 208 15.87 2.86 -0.37
N GLY A 209 16.57 2.13 0.49
CA GLY A 209 17.06 0.76 0.34
C GLY A 209 17.92 0.40 1.55
N ASP A 210 18.38 -0.84 1.62
CA ASP A 210 19.24 -1.37 2.68
C ASP A 210 20.58 -0.64 2.88
N TRP A 211 21.07 0.05 1.85
CA TRP A 211 22.28 0.87 1.89
C TRP A 211 22.13 2.15 2.71
N ALA A 212 20.90 2.62 2.97
CA ALA A 212 20.66 3.76 3.85
C ALA A 212 20.81 3.32 5.31
N ILE A 213 22.06 3.28 5.79
CA ILE A 213 22.48 2.81 7.13
C ILE A 213 22.84 3.96 8.07
N PRO A 214 22.94 3.75 9.41
CA PRO A 214 23.36 4.79 10.33
C PRO A 214 24.70 5.42 9.93
N GLY A 215 24.71 6.75 9.80
CA GLY A 215 25.88 7.52 9.33
C GLY A 215 25.78 7.94 7.85
N ASP A 216 24.94 7.30 7.03
CA ASP A 216 24.60 7.83 5.71
C ASP A 216 23.70 9.06 5.86
N GLN A 217 23.94 10.10 5.05
CA GLN A 217 23.16 11.34 5.06
C GLN A 217 21.67 11.14 4.70
N ARG A 218 21.33 9.95 4.18
CA ARG A 218 20.01 9.53 3.69
C ARG A 218 19.35 8.48 4.59
N TYR A 219 19.99 8.14 5.71
CA TYR A 219 19.45 7.21 6.71
C TYR A 219 18.06 7.61 7.25
N ASP A 220 17.80 8.92 7.24
CA ASP A 220 16.58 9.53 7.76
C ASP A 220 15.77 10.24 6.66
N ASP A 221 15.88 9.74 5.43
CA ASP A 221 15.14 10.21 4.27
C ASP A 221 14.25 9.10 3.71
N THR A 222 13.26 9.44 2.91
CA THR A 222 12.31 8.46 2.34
C THR A 222 11.80 8.90 0.98
N ARG A 223 11.31 7.95 0.18
CA ARG A 223 10.66 8.17 -1.11
C ARG A 223 9.16 7.94 -0.95
N THR A 224 8.32 8.89 -1.39
CA THR A 224 6.87 8.82 -1.07
C THR A 224 6.15 7.69 -1.78
N SER A 225 6.61 7.31 -2.98
CA SER A 225 6.06 6.17 -3.71
C SER A 225 6.22 4.83 -3.00
N ASP A 226 7.09 4.78 -1.99
CA ASP A 226 7.36 3.61 -1.17
C ASP A 226 6.37 3.53 0.02
N PHE A 227 5.38 4.43 0.08
CA PHE A 227 4.29 4.37 1.04
C PHE A 227 3.23 3.35 0.56
N LEU A 228 3.65 2.08 0.42
CA LEU A 228 2.80 0.93 0.07
C LEU A 228 1.95 0.52 1.28
N VAL A 229 1.13 1.45 1.78
CA VAL A 229 0.38 1.32 3.04
C VAL A 229 -0.57 0.12 3.09
N ASN A 230 -1.16 -0.29 1.95
CA ASN A 230 -1.91 -1.55 1.87
C ASN A 230 -1.01 -2.79 2.09
N HIS A 231 0.24 -2.75 1.63
CA HIS A 231 1.18 -3.87 1.78
C HIS A 231 1.59 -4.04 3.24
N PHE A 232 1.85 -2.94 3.96
CA PHE A 232 2.17 -2.99 5.38
C PHE A 232 1.06 -3.63 6.23
N ARG A 233 -0.22 -3.48 5.85
CA ARG A 233 -1.32 -4.22 6.51
C ARG A 233 -1.19 -5.73 6.28
N ALA A 234 -0.90 -6.13 5.05
CA ALA A 234 -0.70 -7.55 4.73
C ALA A 234 0.51 -8.12 5.47
N PHE A 235 1.59 -7.35 5.63
CA PHE A 235 2.77 -7.77 6.37
C PHE A 235 2.50 -7.92 7.86
N GLU A 236 1.78 -6.97 8.47
CA GLU A 236 1.32 -7.08 9.85
C GLU A 236 0.51 -8.36 10.06
N ILE A 237 -0.46 -8.65 9.18
CA ILE A 237 -1.31 -9.85 9.30
C ILE A 237 -0.48 -11.13 9.10
N ALA A 238 0.42 -11.15 8.12
CA ALA A 238 1.22 -12.33 7.80
C ALA A 238 2.24 -12.68 8.89
N THR A 239 2.85 -11.66 9.51
CA THR A 239 3.93 -11.84 10.50
C THR A 239 3.43 -11.82 11.95
N GLY A 240 2.30 -11.17 12.22
CA GLY A 240 1.90 -10.79 13.57
C GLY A 240 2.71 -9.63 14.17
N ASP A 241 3.65 -9.04 13.41
CA ASP A 241 4.48 -7.93 13.88
C ASP A 241 3.73 -6.59 13.75
N THR A 242 3.24 -6.11 14.89
CA THR A 242 2.52 -4.82 14.98
C THR A 242 3.37 -3.59 14.63
N SER A 243 4.70 -3.73 14.50
CA SER A 243 5.56 -2.61 14.09
C SER A 243 5.29 -2.16 12.66
N TRP A 244 4.76 -3.03 11.79
CA TRP A 244 4.25 -2.65 10.46
C TRP A 244 3.13 -1.63 10.54
N ARG A 245 2.32 -1.66 11.60
CA ARG A 245 1.32 -0.62 11.86
C ARG A 245 1.96 0.72 12.17
N SER A 246 3.10 0.73 12.86
CA SER A 246 3.88 1.94 13.10
C SER A 246 4.45 2.50 11.79
N VAL A 247 4.93 1.63 10.88
CA VAL A 247 5.38 2.02 9.53
C VAL A 247 4.23 2.65 8.75
N LEU A 248 3.07 1.98 8.68
CA LEU A 248 1.87 2.52 8.03
C LEU A 248 1.47 3.89 8.60
N ASN A 249 1.43 4.02 9.93
CA ASN A 249 1.08 5.27 10.59
C ASN A 249 2.10 6.37 10.30
N ARG A 250 3.38 5.99 10.20
CA ARG A 250 4.46 6.89 9.86
C ARG A 250 4.30 7.45 8.45
N CYS A 251 4.04 6.61 7.45
CA CYS A 251 3.74 7.05 6.09
C CYS A 251 2.62 8.09 6.07
N TYR A 252 1.48 7.81 6.72
CA TYR A 252 0.37 8.78 6.77
C TYR A 252 0.73 10.08 7.50
N SER A 253 1.55 10.03 8.55
CA SER A 253 2.02 11.25 9.23
C SER A 253 2.88 12.13 8.32
N LEU A 254 3.72 11.51 7.47
CA LEU A 254 4.56 12.23 6.51
C LEU A 254 3.74 12.79 5.36
N VAL A 255 2.75 12.03 4.86
CA VAL A 255 1.77 12.53 3.88
C VAL A 255 1.05 13.77 4.42
N ASP A 256 0.54 13.71 5.66
CA ASP A 256 -0.15 14.84 6.28
C ASP A 256 0.77 16.05 6.47
N ALA A 257 2.02 15.83 6.91
CA ALA A 257 3.01 16.89 7.04
C ALA A 257 3.33 17.57 5.69
N MET A 258 3.50 16.80 4.62
CA MET A 258 3.76 17.34 3.28
C MET A 258 2.56 18.13 2.77
N GLN A 259 1.36 17.55 2.86
CA GLN A 259 0.13 18.19 2.42
C GLN A 259 -0.21 19.45 3.22
N THR A 260 0.08 19.48 4.52
CA THR A 260 -0.26 20.63 5.36
C THR A 260 0.74 21.77 5.16
N ASN A 261 2.03 21.46 5.12
CA ASN A 261 3.07 22.48 5.19
C ASN A 261 3.60 22.92 3.82
N PHE A 262 3.55 22.04 2.81
CA PHE A 262 4.23 22.28 1.52
C PHE A 262 3.29 22.27 0.32
N SER A 263 2.13 21.61 0.41
CA SER A 263 1.17 21.51 -0.68
C SER A 263 -0.31 21.64 -0.26
N PRO A 264 -0.69 22.61 0.60
CA PRO A 264 -2.07 22.71 1.12
C PRO A 264 -3.13 22.92 0.04
N ALA A 265 -2.76 23.53 -1.08
CA ALA A 265 -3.66 23.76 -2.21
C ALA A 265 -3.80 22.55 -3.14
N THR A 266 -2.81 21.65 -3.18
CA THR A 266 -2.76 20.59 -4.20
C THR A 266 -2.88 19.19 -3.63
N GLY A 267 -2.45 18.99 -2.38
CA GLY A 267 -2.29 17.67 -1.79
C GLY A 267 -1.18 16.82 -2.40
N LEU A 268 -0.43 17.32 -3.38
CA LEU A 268 0.70 16.58 -3.97
C LEU A 268 1.80 16.38 -2.94
N ILE A 269 2.51 15.26 -2.99
CA ILE A 269 3.69 15.01 -2.15
C ILE A 269 4.92 14.81 -3.06
N PRO A 270 6.14 15.13 -2.60
CA PRO A 270 7.34 15.15 -3.43
C PRO A 270 7.90 13.74 -3.65
N ASP A 271 8.70 13.54 -4.69
CA ASP A 271 9.44 12.28 -4.91
C ASP A 271 10.19 11.84 -3.63
N PHE A 272 10.91 12.76 -2.99
CA PHE A 272 11.68 12.48 -1.78
C PHE A 272 11.41 13.45 -0.63
N ILE A 273 11.39 12.92 0.59
CA ILE A 273 11.31 13.68 1.85
C ILE A 273 12.62 13.49 2.61
N ARG A 274 13.21 14.59 3.06
CA ARG A 274 14.42 14.64 3.89
C ARG A 274 14.11 14.79 5.36
N HIS A 275 15.03 14.34 6.22
CA HIS A 275 15.08 14.66 7.66
C HIS A 275 13.81 14.26 8.43
N VAL A 276 13.31 13.05 8.17
CA VAL A 276 12.01 12.64 8.69
C VAL A 276 11.97 12.63 10.22
N SER A 277 13.05 12.29 10.92
CA SER A 277 13.13 12.26 12.39
C SER A 277 13.00 13.63 13.07
N THR A 278 13.25 14.73 12.36
CA THR A 278 13.32 16.07 12.94
C THR A 278 12.35 17.03 12.26
N SER A 279 12.68 17.51 11.06
CA SER A 279 11.91 18.49 10.31
C SER A 279 11.68 17.97 8.88
N PRO A 280 10.72 17.06 8.68
CA PRO A 280 10.40 16.51 7.36
C PRO A 280 10.16 17.62 6.34
N ALA A 281 10.86 17.59 5.22
CA ALA A 281 10.72 18.55 4.13
C ALA A 281 10.98 17.91 2.77
N PRO A 282 10.41 18.44 1.67
CA PRO A 282 10.77 18.01 0.31
C PRO A 282 12.28 18.10 0.07
N ALA A 283 12.85 17.15 -0.66
CA ALA A 283 14.25 17.17 -1.02
C ALA A 283 14.61 18.37 -1.92
N GLY A 284 15.89 18.75 -1.94
CA GLY A 284 16.42 19.70 -2.91
C GLY A 284 16.55 19.09 -4.32
N PRO A 285 16.76 19.91 -5.36
CA PRO A 285 17.03 19.40 -6.70
C PRO A 285 18.33 18.58 -6.72
N HIS A 286 18.35 17.52 -7.52
CA HIS A 286 19.45 16.55 -7.67
C HIS A 286 19.91 15.95 -6.35
N TYR A 287 18.97 15.74 -5.43
CA TYR A 287 19.24 15.06 -4.18
C TYR A 287 19.63 13.60 -4.44
N LEU A 288 18.92 12.93 -5.35
CA LEU A 288 19.19 11.57 -5.76
C LEU A 288 19.09 11.37 -7.28
N GLU A 289 18.06 11.91 -7.94
CA GLU A 289 17.72 11.48 -9.30
C GLU A 289 17.64 12.66 -10.29
N SER A 290 16.99 13.77 -9.91
CA SER A 290 16.56 14.78 -10.87
C SER A 290 16.48 16.18 -10.28
N ALA A 291 16.36 17.19 -11.13
CA ALA A 291 16.07 18.57 -10.70
C ALA A 291 14.71 18.71 -9.97
N TYR A 292 13.89 17.65 -9.94
CA TYR A 292 12.52 17.66 -9.48
C TYR A 292 12.27 16.74 -8.26
N ASP A 293 13.33 16.27 -7.59
CA ASP A 293 13.26 15.38 -6.42
C ASP A 293 12.41 15.93 -5.26
N GLY A 294 12.29 17.26 -5.16
CA GLY A 294 11.42 17.95 -4.19
C GLY A 294 9.99 18.22 -4.68
N HIS A 295 9.59 17.63 -5.79
CA HIS A 295 8.32 17.90 -6.47
C HIS A 295 7.60 16.60 -6.82
N TYR A 296 6.36 16.71 -7.29
CA TYR A 296 5.59 15.55 -7.74
C TYR A 296 6.07 15.18 -9.14
N SER A 297 6.96 14.20 -9.24
CA SER A 297 7.64 13.77 -10.46
C SER A 297 7.51 12.26 -10.65
N TYR A 298 8.43 11.63 -11.37
CA TYR A 298 8.33 10.24 -11.82
C TYR A 298 8.32 9.22 -10.68
N ASN A 299 8.80 9.54 -9.46
CA ASN A 299 8.54 8.68 -8.31
C ASN A 299 7.13 8.90 -7.77
N ALA A 300 6.84 10.13 -7.34
CA ALA A 300 5.60 10.48 -6.65
C ALA A 300 4.34 10.31 -7.53
N CYS A 301 4.49 10.16 -8.86
CA CYS A 301 3.38 9.84 -9.74
C CYS A 301 2.60 8.58 -9.32
N ARG A 302 3.24 7.67 -8.56
CA ARG A 302 2.63 6.45 -8.00
C ARG A 302 1.76 6.70 -6.77
N ASP A 303 1.92 7.84 -6.09
CA ASP A 303 1.26 8.10 -4.80
C ASP A 303 -0.28 8.08 -4.85
N PRO A 304 -0.95 8.66 -5.86
CA PRO A 304 -2.40 8.56 -5.96
C PRO A 304 -2.87 7.11 -6.09
N PHE A 305 -2.09 6.24 -6.74
CA PHE A 305 -2.38 4.81 -6.84
C PHE A 305 -2.15 4.09 -5.51
N ARG A 306 -0.95 4.20 -4.92
CA ARG A 306 -0.57 3.47 -3.70
C ARG A 306 -1.48 3.81 -2.51
N LEU A 307 -1.79 5.10 -2.33
CA LEU A 307 -2.68 5.56 -1.26
C LEU A 307 -4.15 5.19 -1.54
N ALA A 308 -4.62 5.31 -2.78
CA ALA A 308 -6.01 5.00 -3.10
C ALA A 308 -6.31 3.52 -2.92
N VAL A 309 -5.40 2.62 -3.31
CA VAL A 309 -5.58 1.17 -3.10
C VAL A 309 -5.87 0.87 -1.63
N ASP A 310 -5.17 1.50 -0.67
CA ASP A 310 -5.45 1.29 0.75
C ASP A 310 -6.85 1.72 1.15
N TYR A 311 -7.33 2.88 0.69
CA TYR A 311 -8.72 3.26 0.92
C TYR A 311 -9.70 2.26 0.27
N LEU A 312 -9.47 1.87 -0.98
CA LEU A 312 -10.37 0.98 -1.72
C LEU A 312 -10.54 -0.36 -1.03
N VAL A 313 -9.51 -0.90 -0.39
CA VAL A 313 -9.57 -2.23 0.23
C VAL A 313 -9.78 -2.24 1.74
N SER A 314 -9.59 -1.10 2.43
CA SER A 314 -9.70 -1.01 3.91
C SER A 314 -10.67 0.05 4.43
N GLY A 315 -11.05 1.02 3.59
CA GLY A 315 -11.81 2.19 3.99
C GLY A 315 -10.99 3.21 4.80
N GLU A 316 -9.65 3.16 4.76
CA GLU A 316 -8.78 4.05 5.54
C GLU A 316 -9.02 5.53 5.25
N ALA A 317 -9.54 6.24 6.25
CA ALA A 317 -9.94 7.64 6.12
C ALA A 317 -8.75 8.57 5.82
N ARG A 318 -7.53 8.24 6.27
CA ARG A 318 -6.32 9.04 5.97
C ARG A 318 -5.95 8.97 4.49
N ALA A 319 -6.03 7.78 3.88
CA ALA A 319 -5.87 7.62 2.43
C ALA A 319 -6.94 8.42 1.67
N TYR A 320 -8.21 8.29 2.04
CA TYR A 320 -9.30 9.07 1.44
C TYR A 320 -9.01 10.58 1.49
N GLY A 321 -8.66 11.10 2.67
CA GLY A 321 -8.36 12.52 2.85
C GLY A 321 -7.18 13.00 2.00
N ALA A 322 -6.10 12.22 1.94
CA ALA A 322 -4.92 12.55 1.16
C ALA A 322 -5.21 12.56 -0.35
N VAL A 323 -5.79 11.48 -0.87
CA VAL A 323 -6.07 11.30 -2.30
C VAL A 323 -7.17 12.24 -2.78
N LYS A 324 -8.14 12.60 -1.92
CA LYS A 324 -9.18 13.58 -2.25
C LYS A 324 -8.61 14.95 -2.59
N LYS A 325 -7.59 15.42 -1.86
CA LYS A 325 -6.91 16.70 -2.17
C LYS A 325 -6.21 16.62 -3.52
N MET A 326 -5.44 15.56 -3.76
CA MET A 326 -4.75 15.32 -5.03
C MET A 326 -5.72 15.29 -6.22
N ASN A 327 -6.84 14.57 -6.09
CA ASN A 327 -7.87 14.51 -7.13
C ASN A 327 -8.59 15.84 -7.32
N GLY A 328 -8.92 16.54 -6.24
CA GLY A 328 -9.53 17.87 -6.32
C GLY A 328 -8.64 18.84 -7.10
N PHE A 329 -7.34 18.82 -6.84
CA PHE A 329 -6.35 19.61 -7.57
C PHE A 329 -6.30 19.23 -9.05
N ILE A 330 -6.05 17.96 -9.39
CA ILE A 330 -5.79 17.59 -10.78
C ILE A 330 -7.01 17.85 -11.66
N ARG A 331 -8.22 17.61 -11.12
CA ARG A 331 -9.48 17.94 -11.79
C ARG A 331 -9.60 19.42 -12.09
N ALA A 332 -9.35 20.28 -11.09
CA ALA A 332 -9.37 21.73 -11.27
C ALA A 332 -8.29 22.21 -12.25
N LYS A 333 -7.08 21.66 -12.15
CA LYS A 333 -5.92 22.00 -12.99
C LYS A 333 -6.15 21.68 -14.46
N THR A 334 -6.87 20.59 -14.74
CA THR A 334 -7.06 20.05 -16.09
C THR A 334 -8.41 20.41 -16.71
N GLY A 335 -9.32 20.99 -15.94
CA GLY A 335 -10.70 21.24 -16.36
C GLY A 335 -11.47 19.94 -16.59
N ASP A 336 -11.22 18.91 -15.77
CA ASP A 336 -11.76 17.55 -15.96
C ASP A 336 -11.47 16.97 -17.37
N ASN A 337 -10.31 17.29 -17.96
CA ASN A 337 -9.80 16.68 -19.20
C ASN A 337 -8.51 15.88 -18.93
N PRO A 338 -8.54 14.53 -18.99
CA PRO A 338 -7.36 13.70 -18.73
C PRO A 338 -6.15 14.01 -19.61
N GLU A 339 -6.38 14.44 -20.86
CA GLU A 339 -5.32 14.81 -21.80
C GLU A 339 -4.53 16.06 -21.38
N ASN A 340 -5.02 16.79 -20.38
CA ASN A 340 -4.33 17.95 -19.79
C ASN A 340 -3.46 17.58 -18.56
N ILE A 341 -3.45 16.31 -18.14
CA ILE A 341 -2.50 15.82 -17.15
C ILE A 341 -1.09 15.84 -17.77
N ARG A 342 -0.09 16.25 -17.01
CA ARG A 342 1.31 16.39 -17.42
C ARG A 342 2.21 15.56 -16.53
N ALA A 343 3.36 15.17 -17.08
CA ALA A 343 4.36 14.38 -16.39
C ALA A 343 5.22 15.25 -15.44
N GLY A 344 4.57 15.81 -14.43
CA GLY A 344 5.25 16.49 -13.33
C GLY A 344 4.63 17.82 -12.93
N TYR A 345 4.54 18.04 -11.61
CA TYR A 345 4.04 19.26 -11.02
C TYR A 345 4.90 19.67 -9.82
N ARG A 346 5.19 20.97 -9.71
CA ARG A 346 5.65 21.55 -8.44
C ARG A 346 4.55 21.39 -7.40
N LEU A 347 4.94 21.33 -6.13
CA LEU A 347 3.98 21.12 -5.02
C LEU A 347 2.90 22.22 -4.91
N ASN A 348 3.15 23.41 -5.45
CA ASN A 348 2.17 24.50 -5.56
C ASN A 348 1.20 24.36 -6.76
N GLY A 349 1.36 23.33 -7.59
CA GLY A 349 0.50 23.03 -8.74
C GLY A 349 0.95 23.63 -10.08
N ALA A 350 2.09 24.32 -10.10
CA ALA A 350 2.73 24.72 -11.36
C ALA A 350 3.23 23.49 -12.11
N THR A 351 2.99 23.45 -13.42
CA THR A 351 3.44 22.34 -14.26
C THR A 351 4.96 22.39 -14.42
N ILE A 352 5.64 21.24 -14.37
CA ILE A 352 7.09 21.16 -14.62
C ILE A 352 7.37 21.26 -16.12
N ASP A 353 6.73 20.39 -16.91
CA ASP A 353 6.77 20.40 -18.37
C ASP A 353 5.34 20.46 -18.94
N THR A 354 5.07 21.45 -19.79
CA THR A 354 3.74 21.67 -20.37
C THR A 354 3.39 20.76 -21.53
N PHE A 355 4.32 19.96 -22.03
CA PHE A 355 4.16 19.08 -23.19
C PHE A 355 4.27 17.60 -22.85
N ASP A 356 5.05 17.24 -21.82
CA ASP A 356 5.22 15.83 -21.44
C ASP A 356 3.91 15.25 -20.85
N ILE A 357 3.46 14.14 -21.43
CA ILE A 357 2.25 13.39 -21.07
C ILE A 357 2.64 11.93 -20.94
N SER A 358 2.37 11.33 -19.78
CA SER A 358 2.72 9.93 -19.52
C SER A 358 1.58 9.20 -18.80
N MET A 359 1.39 7.92 -19.15
CA MET A 359 0.48 7.02 -18.44
C MET A 359 0.90 6.79 -16.98
N ALA A 360 2.19 6.99 -16.66
CA ALA A 360 2.68 6.96 -15.29
C ALA A 360 2.00 8.01 -14.39
N PHE A 361 1.46 9.09 -14.96
CA PHE A 361 0.74 10.13 -14.22
C PHE A 361 -0.78 9.98 -14.35
N ILE A 362 -1.27 9.68 -15.55
CA ILE A 362 -2.72 9.60 -15.82
C ILE A 362 -3.35 8.39 -15.11
N ALA A 363 -2.72 7.21 -15.20
CA ALA A 363 -3.31 5.98 -14.69
C ALA A 363 -3.41 5.95 -13.15
N PRO A 364 -2.41 6.42 -12.38
CA PRO A 364 -2.55 6.55 -10.93
C PRO A 364 -3.65 7.53 -10.49
N PHE A 365 -3.81 8.67 -11.18
CA PHE A 365 -4.94 9.56 -10.90
C PHE A 365 -6.29 8.91 -11.20
N ALA A 366 -6.36 8.01 -12.20
CA ALA A 366 -7.56 7.23 -12.46
C ALA A 366 -7.93 6.34 -11.28
N VAL A 367 -6.96 5.64 -10.68
CA VAL A 367 -7.19 4.87 -9.46
C VAL A 367 -7.59 5.78 -8.31
N GLY A 368 -6.92 6.93 -8.14
CA GLY A 368 -7.28 7.92 -7.14
C GLY A 368 -8.71 8.45 -7.28
N ALA A 369 -9.24 8.57 -8.50
CA ALA A 369 -10.60 9.04 -8.73
C ALA A 369 -11.67 8.05 -8.21
N MET A 370 -11.31 6.77 -8.01
CA MET A 370 -12.22 5.73 -7.53
C MET A 370 -12.71 5.95 -6.10
N ILE A 371 -12.06 6.80 -5.30
CA ILE A 371 -12.35 6.92 -3.87
C ILE A 371 -13.67 7.63 -3.54
N ASP A 372 -14.27 8.35 -4.50
CA ASP A 372 -15.41 9.23 -4.24
C ASP A 372 -16.38 9.23 -5.42
N SER A 373 -17.66 8.95 -5.13
CA SER A 373 -18.74 8.97 -6.12
C SER A 373 -18.89 10.28 -6.90
N GLY A 374 -18.50 11.42 -6.31
CA GLY A 374 -18.49 12.72 -6.97
C GLY A 374 -17.51 12.82 -8.15
N ASN A 375 -16.57 11.87 -8.27
CA ASN A 375 -15.63 11.80 -9.39
C ASN A 375 -16.16 10.99 -10.58
N ARG A 376 -17.39 10.46 -10.56
CA ARG A 376 -17.84 9.50 -11.61
C ARG A 376 -17.66 10.00 -13.06
N PRO A 377 -18.06 11.22 -13.45
CA PRO A 377 -17.86 11.69 -14.81
C PRO A 377 -16.37 11.80 -15.17
N TRP A 378 -15.55 12.21 -14.21
CA TRP A 378 -14.09 12.32 -14.33
C TRP A 378 -13.45 10.93 -14.50
N LEU A 379 -13.80 9.96 -13.66
CA LEU A 379 -13.33 8.58 -13.72
C LEU A 379 -13.66 7.92 -15.07
N ASN A 380 -14.85 8.16 -15.63
CA ASN A 380 -15.24 7.61 -16.92
C ASN A 380 -14.38 8.15 -18.07
N LYS A 381 -14.02 9.46 -18.03
CA LYS A 381 -13.08 10.05 -19.00
C LYS A 381 -11.68 9.47 -18.83
N LEU A 382 -11.18 9.40 -17.59
CA LEU A 382 -9.90 8.80 -17.26
C LEU A 382 -9.81 7.35 -17.75
N TRP A 383 -10.84 6.53 -17.48
CA TRP A 383 -10.89 5.16 -17.98
C TRP A 383 -10.79 5.14 -19.51
N THR A 384 -11.56 5.98 -20.20
CA THR A 384 -11.53 6.04 -21.66
C THR A 384 -10.12 6.38 -22.16
N THR A 385 -9.46 7.39 -21.58
CA THR A 385 -8.08 7.75 -21.91
C THR A 385 -7.12 6.59 -21.62
N VAL A 386 -7.18 6.01 -20.41
CA VAL A 386 -6.34 4.89 -20.01
C VAL A 386 -6.51 3.72 -20.97
N ASP A 387 -7.73 3.29 -21.26
CA ASP A 387 -8.01 2.14 -22.13
C ASP A 387 -7.58 2.39 -23.58
N THR A 388 -7.82 3.59 -24.11
CA THR A 388 -7.58 3.90 -25.53
C THR A 388 -6.15 4.36 -25.84
N THR A 389 -5.36 4.81 -24.86
CA THR A 389 -3.94 5.14 -25.09
C THR A 389 -3.18 3.90 -25.59
N ASN A 390 -2.56 4.04 -26.76
CA ASN A 390 -1.83 2.97 -27.41
C ASN A 390 -0.63 2.48 -26.56
N PHE A 391 -0.35 1.19 -26.68
CA PHE A 391 0.84 0.59 -26.10
C PHE A 391 2.08 1.03 -26.87
N ASN A 392 3.02 1.70 -26.21
CA ASN A 392 4.32 2.07 -26.77
C ASN A 392 5.40 1.18 -26.12
N SER A 393 6.04 0.28 -26.88
CA SER A 393 7.03 -0.66 -26.33
C SER A 393 8.23 0.01 -25.65
N ASN A 394 8.50 1.28 -25.96
CA ASN A 394 9.59 2.05 -25.38
C ASN A 394 9.22 2.76 -24.06
N ASP A 395 7.98 2.64 -23.57
CA ASP A 395 7.50 3.23 -22.32
C ASP A 395 7.16 2.10 -21.33
N TYR A 396 8.19 1.43 -20.82
CA TYR A 396 8.02 0.35 -19.86
C TYR A 396 7.29 0.84 -18.62
N TYR A 397 7.70 2.00 -18.09
CA TYR A 397 7.22 2.50 -16.82
C TYR A 397 5.75 2.91 -16.89
N GLY A 398 5.37 3.73 -17.88
CA GLY A 398 3.99 4.16 -18.08
C GLY A 398 3.06 2.99 -18.41
N ASN A 399 3.50 2.04 -19.22
CA ASN A 399 2.68 0.86 -19.54
C ASN A 399 2.49 -0.06 -18.33
N THR A 400 3.51 -0.23 -17.50
CA THR A 400 3.40 -1.10 -16.32
C THR A 400 2.49 -0.50 -15.25
N LEU A 401 2.60 0.82 -15.00
CA LEU A 401 1.68 1.51 -14.10
C LEU A 401 0.24 1.53 -14.64
N LYS A 402 0.06 1.66 -15.97
CA LYS A 402 -1.25 1.46 -16.61
C LYS A 402 -1.80 0.05 -16.37
N MET A 403 -0.98 -1.00 -16.52
CA MET A 403 -1.41 -2.38 -16.29
C MET A 403 -1.92 -2.58 -14.85
N LEU A 404 -1.14 -2.13 -13.86
CA LEU A 404 -1.52 -2.19 -12.44
C LEU A 404 -2.80 -1.38 -12.16
N ALA A 405 -2.91 -0.17 -12.72
CA ALA A 405 -4.10 0.66 -12.58
C ALA A 405 -5.34 -0.01 -13.18
N MET A 406 -5.24 -0.64 -14.35
CA MET A 406 -6.35 -1.34 -15.00
C MET A 406 -6.86 -2.52 -14.15
N ILE A 407 -5.97 -3.25 -13.45
CA ILE A 407 -6.37 -4.30 -12.49
C ILE A 407 -7.22 -3.68 -11.36
N VAL A 408 -6.82 -2.52 -10.82
CA VAL A 408 -7.61 -1.86 -9.77
C VAL A 408 -8.93 -1.32 -10.30
N LEU A 409 -8.90 -0.56 -11.41
CA LEU A 409 -10.04 0.11 -12.04
C LEU A 409 -11.17 -0.86 -12.41
N SER A 410 -10.79 -2.05 -12.88
CA SER A 410 -11.74 -3.14 -13.19
C SER A 410 -12.31 -3.84 -11.96
N GLY A 411 -11.78 -3.58 -10.77
CA GLY A 411 -12.20 -4.27 -9.55
C GLY A 411 -11.57 -5.64 -9.40
N ASN A 412 -10.35 -5.84 -9.89
CA ASN A 412 -9.66 -7.13 -9.85
C ASN A 412 -8.42 -7.13 -8.93
N TRP A 413 -8.17 -6.03 -8.22
CA TRP A 413 -7.21 -6.01 -7.14
C TRP A 413 -7.83 -6.57 -5.87
N TRP A 414 -7.28 -7.66 -5.34
CA TRP A 414 -7.72 -8.29 -4.08
C TRP A 414 -6.55 -8.39 -3.11
N ASN A 415 -6.84 -8.45 -1.81
CA ASN A 415 -5.80 -8.55 -0.78
C ASN A 415 -5.50 -10.01 -0.40
N PRO A 416 -4.22 -10.35 -0.14
CA PRO A 416 -3.81 -11.71 0.23
C PRO A 416 -4.33 -12.16 1.59
N GLN A 417 -4.83 -11.26 2.42
CA GLN A 417 -5.53 -11.61 3.65
C GLN A 417 -6.76 -10.72 3.76
N PRO A 418 -7.83 -11.16 4.45
CA PRO A 418 -8.96 -10.30 4.74
C PRO A 418 -8.46 -9.04 5.47
N VAL A 419 -8.55 -7.89 4.81
CA VAL A 419 -8.33 -6.62 5.48
C VAL A 419 -9.64 -6.27 6.14
N LEU A 420 -9.64 -6.23 7.48
CA LEU A 420 -10.81 -5.78 8.22
C LEU A 420 -11.10 -4.33 7.84
N PRO A 421 -12.36 -3.94 7.60
CA PRO A 421 -12.69 -2.53 7.47
C PRO A 421 -12.37 -1.81 8.79
N SER A 422 -11.94 -0.55 8.70
CA SER A 422 -11.89 0.32 9.89
C SER A 422 -13.28 0.36 10.56
N PRO A 423 -13.38 0.41 11.90
CA PRO A 423 -14.68 0.43 12.55
C PRO A 423 -15.45 1.72 12.23
N ALA A 424 -16.76 1.71 12.45
CA ALA A 424 -17.54 2.94 12.43
C ALA A 424 -17.13 3.90 13.55
N ALA A 425 -17.40 5.20 13.38
CA ALA A 425 -17.17 6.18 14.43
C ALA A 425 -18.08 5.87 15.66
N PRO A 426 -17.55 5.90 16.89
CA PRO A 426 -18.35 5.60 18.08
C PRO A 426 -19.46 6.63 18.30
N ALA A 427 -20.64 6.17 18.68
CA ALA A 427 -21.72 7.05 19.13
C ALA A 427 -21.53 7.40 20.61
N LEU A 428 -21.45 8.69 20.94
CA LEU A 428 -21.24 9.16 22.31
C LEU A 428 -22.50 8.96 23.18
N ILE A 429 -22.32 8.68 24.47
CA ILE A 429 -23.41 8.46 25.45
C ILE A 429 -23.34 9.46 26.59
N ALA A 430 -22.18 9.60 27.25
CA ALA A 430 -22.03 10.46 28.42
C ALA A 430 -20.62 11.06 28.49
N PRO A 431 -20.45 12.28 29.04
CA PRO A 431 -21.51 13.24 29.39
C PRO A 431 -22.31 13.69 28.17
N PRO A 432 -23.66 13.86 28.27
CA PRO A 432 -24.46 14.31 27.14
C PRO A 432 -23.99 15.66 26.58
N ASN A 433 -24.21 15.88 25.28
CA ASN A 433 -23.78 17.12 24.65
C ASN A 433 -24.42 18.35 25.30
N SER A 434 -23.61 19.37 25.59
CA SER A 434 -23.98 20.61 26.29
C SER A 434 -24.58 20.40 27.70
N SER A 435 -24.22 19.31 28.38
CA SER A 435 -24.64 19.05 29.76
C SER A 435 -23.79 19.79 30.81
N VAL A 436 -24.33 19.86 32.03
CA VAL A 436 -23.58 20.23 33.23
C VAL A 436 -23.20 18.95 33.97
N VAL A 437 -21.92 18.80 34.31
CA VAL A 437 -21.39 17.68 35.10
C VAL A 437 -20.98 18.18 36.47
N GLN A 438 -21.41 17.49 37.52
CA GLN A 438 -21.12 17.86 38.91
C GLN A 438 -20.33 16.80 39.67
N SER A 439 -20.03 15.67 39.02
CA SER A 439 -19.22 14.58 39.56
C SER A 439 -17.77 14.71 39.12
N SER A 440 -16.83 14.47 40.03
CA SER A 440 -15.40 14.33 39.73
C SER A 440 -14.90 13.00 40.30
N PRO A 441 -14.40 12.05 39.49
CA PRO A 441 -14.16 12.19 38.05
C PRO A 441 -15.46 12.20 37.21
N ALA A 442 -15.41 12.88 36.06
CA ALA A 442 -16.41 12.73 35.01
C ALA A 442 -16.25 11.36 34.36
N MET A 443 -17.38 10.72 34.02
CA MET A 443 -17.38 9.42 33.35
C MET A 443 -17.75 9.61 31.87
N PHE A 444 -16.78 9.38 30.99
CA PHE A 444 -17.01 9.27 29.55
C PHE A 444 -17.53 7.88 29.21
N ARG A 445 -18.56 7.81 28.36
CA ARG A 445 -19.13 6.57 27.81
C ARG A 445 -19.51 6.74 26.35
N TRP A 446 -19.29 5.70 25.55
CA TRP A 446 -19.70 5.63 24.15
C TRP A 446 -20.21 4.23 23.81
N ARG A 447 -20.92 4.07 22.68
CA ARG A 447 -21.34 2.76 22.18
C ARG A 447 -20.15 2.06 21.54
N ALA A 448 -20.06 0.75 21.77
CA ALA A 448 -19.12 -0.09 21.06
C ALA A 448 -19.37 -0.02 19.54
N SER A 449 -18.30 0.12 18.77
CA SER A 449 -18.34 0.04 17.31
C SER A 449 -18.09 -1.40 16.89
N SER A 450 -18.85 -1.92 15.91
CA SER A 450 -18.66 -3.28 15.40
C SER A 450 -17.21 -3.51 14.96
N GLU A 451 -16.66 -4.69 15.23
CA GLU A 451 -15.28 -5.07 14.90
C GLU A 451 -14.18 -4.21 15.56
N SER A 452 -14.50 -3.32 16.51
CA SER A 452 -13.49 -2.55 17.24
C SER A 452 -12.74 -3.41 18.26
N THR A 453 -11.43 -3.23 18.36
CA THR A 453 -10.58 -3.82 19.41
C THR A 453 -10.12 -2.81 20.45
N SER A 454 -10.08 -1.51 20.11
CA SER A 454 -9.72 -0.45 21.04
C SER A 454 -10.26 0.93 20.63
N TYR A 455 -10.04 1.94 21.47
CA TYR A 455 -10.52 3.32 21.28
C TYR A 455 -9.43 4.34 21.63
N SER A 456 -9.55 5.52 21.03
CA SER A 456 -8.90 6.73 21.51
C SER A 456 -9.93 7.77 21.91
N ILE A 457 -9.65 8.49 23.00
CA ILE A 457 -10.43 9.61 23.49
C ILE A 457 -9.53 10.82 23.68
N GLU A 458 -10.02 11.95 23.21
CA GLU A 458 -9.45 13.26 23.51
C GLU A 458 -10.48 14.09 24.27
N CYS A 459 -10.02 14.81 25.29
CA CYS A 459 -10.77 15.89 25.93
C CYS A 459 -9.89 17.14 25.97
N ALA A 460 -10.44 18.29 25.64
CA ALA A 460 -9.75 19.57 25.57
C ALA A 460 -10.52 20.66 26.31
N SER A 461 -9.82 21.71 26.73
CA SER A 461 -10.44 22.92 27.30
C SER A 461 -10.85 23.95 26.23
N ASP A 462 -10.55 23.69 24.97
CA ASP A 462 -10.95 24.50 23.82
C ASP A 462 -11.57 23.64 22.71
N SER A 463 -12.42 24.25 21.88
CA SER A 463 -13.16 23.54 20.83
C SER A 463 -12.29 23.09 19.65
N LEU A 464 -11.06 23.62 19.54
CA LEU A 464 -10.12 23.30 18.47
C LEU A 464 -9.13 22.20 18.89
N PHE A 465 -9.27 21.65 20.10
CA PHE A 465 -8.40 20.62 20.65
C PHE A 465 -6.91 21.04 20.70
N ARG A 466 -6.63 22.33 20.93
CA ARG A 466 -5.25 22.86 21.07
C ARG A 466 -4.67 22.57 22.44
N VAL A 467 -5.50 22.51 23.48
CA VAL A 467 -5.12 22.26 24.87
C VAL A 467 -5.83 21.00 25.35
N LEU A 468 -5.16 19.86 25.13
CA LEU A 468 -5.65 18.55 25.57
C LEU A 468 -5.49 18.41 27.09
N VAL A 469 -6.60 18.10 27.77
CA VAL A 469 -6.63 17.76 29.20
C VAL A 469 -6.78 16.25 29.44
N LEU A 470 -7.17 15.50 28.40
CA LEU A 470 -7.11 14.04 28.35
C LEU A 470 -6.72 13.63 26.92
N ASN A 471 -5.79 12.70 26.79
CA ASN A 471 -5.46 12.04 25.53
C ASN A 471 -5.08 10.58 25.82
N ASP A 472 -6.00 9.67 25.56
CA ASP A 472 -5.81 8.23 25.79
C ASP A 472 -6.08 7.49 24.48
N SER A 473 -5.22 6.53 24.12
CA SER A 473 -5.15 6.04 22.73
C SER A 473 -5.33 4.54 22.53
N LEU A 474 -5.42 3.74 23.60
CA LEU A 474 -5.49 2.27 23.55
C LEU A 474 -6.51 1.69 24.53
N LEU A 475 -7.68 2.32 24.67
CA LEU A 475 -8.73 1.85 25.57
C LEU A 475 -9.44 0.63 24.98
N ALA A 476 -9.42 -0.51 25.67
CA ALA A 476 -10.20 -1.69 25.29
C ALA A 476 -11.68 -1.60 25.69
N ASP A 477 -11.98 -0.81 26.72
CA ASP A 477 -13.34 -0.58 27.20
C ASP A 477 -14.01 0.61 26.49
N THR A 478 -15.32 0.74 26.67
CA THR A 478 -16.17 1.81 26.15
C THR A 478 -16.42 2.93 27.15
N SER A 479 -15.54 3.03 28.15
CA SER A 479 -15.64 4.03 29.22
C SER A 479 -14.27 4.59 29.61
N ARG A 480 -14.24 5.84 30.07
CA ARG A 480 -13.04 6.46 30.62
C ARG A 480 -13.38 7.50 31.68
N GLN A 481 -12.74 7.41 32.84
CA GLN A 481 -12.84 8.44 33.88
C GLN A 481 -11.85 9.57 33.65
N PHE A 482 -12.27 10.79 33.95
CA PHE A 482 -11.45 12.00 33.87
C PHE A 482 -11.65 12.88 35.12
N GLY A 483 -10.60 13.06 35.90
CA GLY A 483 -10.57 13.95 37.07
C GLY A 483 -9.77 15.23 36.81
N GLY A 484 -9.56 16.04 37.85
CA GLY A 484 -8.73 17.25 37.76
C GLY A 484 -9.37 18.41 36.97
N MET A 485 -10.69 18.41 36.82
CA MET A 485 -11.43 19.46 36.13
C MET A 485 -11.48 20.76 36.94
N THR A 486 -11.32 21.89 36.24
CA THR A 486 -11.45 23.23 36.79
C THR A 486 -12.92 23.63 36.87
N ASN A 487 -13.33 24.19 38.02
CA ASN A 487 -14.71 24.64 38.21
C ASN A 487 -15.10 25.70 37.16
N ASN A 488 -16.37 25.69 36.73
CA ASN A 488 -16.92 26.61 35.75
C ASN A 488 -16.16 26.61 34.40
N THR A 489 -15.67 25.43 33.98
CA THR A 489 -14.94 25.26 32.71
C THR A 489 -15.72 24.36 31.77
N THR A 490 -15.81 24.75 30.49
CA THR A 490 -16.37 23.93 29.41
C THR A 490 -15.28 23.07 28.80
N TYR A 491 -15.55 21.79 28.65
CA TYR A 491 -14.66 20.80 28.03
C TYR A 491 -15.28 20.25 26.76
N TYR A 492 -14.45 19.95 25.76
CA TYR A 492 -14.81 19.39 24.47
C TYR A 492 -14.17 18.01 24.34
N TRP A 493 -14.92 17.01 23.89
CA TRP A 493 -14.41 15.64 23.81
C TRP A 493 -14.90 14.91 22.57
N ARG A 494 -14.10 13.95 22.12
CA ARG A 494 -14.35 13.09 20.96
C ARG A 494 -13.70 11.74 21.14
N VAL A 495 -14.27 10.71 20.51
CA VAL A 495 -13.77 9.33 20.55
C VAL A 495 -13.65 8.77 19.14
N ARG A 496 -12.65 7.92 18.89
CA ARG A 496 -12.58 7.08 17.68
C ARG A 496 -12.31 5.63 18.05
N ALA A 497 -12.91 4.71 17.31
CA ALA A 497 -12.66 3.28 17.42
C ALA A 497 -11.44 2.87 16.60
N ARG A 498 -10.87 1.71 16.92
CA ARG A 498 -9.72 1.13 16.24
C ARG A 498 -9.86 -0.38 16.15
N ASN A 499 -9.38 -0.96 15.06
CA ASN A 499 -9.10 -2.39 14.92
C ASN A 499 -7.86 -2.59 14.05
N ALA A 500 -7.57 -3.84 13.65
CA ALA A 500 -6.47 -4.11 12.72
C ALA A 500 -6.71 -3.49 11.32
N GLY A 501 -7.97 -3.19 10.98
CA GLY A 501 -8.39 -2.45 9.80
C GLY A 501 -8.08 -0.95 9.82
N GLY A 502 -7.71 -0.38 10.97
CA GLY A 502 -7.38 1.04 11.12
C GLY A 502 -8.23 1.73 12.17
N SER A 503 -8.20 3.07 12.14
CA SER A 503 -9.00 3.90 13.05
C SER A 503 -10.22 4.43 12.32
N SER A 504 -11.36 4.48 13.02
CA SER A 504 -12.54 5.19 12.53
C SER A 504 -12.25 6.69 12.41
N ALA A 505 -13.13 7.41 11.70
CA ALA A 505 -13.27 8.84 11.92
C ALA A 505 -13.52 9.15 13.41
N TRP A 506 -13.17 10.35 13.84
CA TRP A 506 -13.61 10.85 15.14
C TRP A 506 -15.13 10.93 15.17
N SER A 507 -15.73 10.64 16.33
CA SER A 507 -17.11 10.97 16.62
C SER A 507 -17.38 12.46 16.41
N GLY A 508 -18.65 12.84 16.35
CA GLY A 508 -19.02 14.24 16.57
C GLY A 508 -18.42 14.75 17.88
N VAL A 509 -18.04 16.03 17.92
CA VAL A 509 -17.51 16.66 19.13
C VAL A 509 -18.67 16.98 20.06
N TRP A 510 -18.62 16.46 21.29
CA TRP A 510 -19.55 16.84 22.36
C TRP A 510 -18.84 17.74 23.37
N ARG A 511 -19.62 18.53 24.10
CA ARG A 511 -19.11 19.39 25.17
C ARG A 511 -19.90 19.23 26.46
N PHE A 512 -19.27 19.57 27.59
CA PHE A 512 -19.94 19.68 28.89
C PHE A 512 -19.28 20.75 29.76
N THR A 513 -20.02 21.31 30.72
CA THR A 513 -19.49 22.27 31.70
C THR A 513 -19.38 21.61 33.06
N TYR A 514 -18.20 21.64 33.66
CA TYR A 514 -18.01 21.13 35.02
C TYR A 514 -18.35 22.21 36.06
N LEU A 515 -19.26 21.90 36.98
CA LEU A 515 -19.58 22.75 38.14
C LEU A 515 -19.36 21.94 39.41
N ASN A 516 -18.42 22.38 40.25
CA ASN A 516 -18.16 21.78 41.54
C ASN A 516 -19.28 22.17 42.53
N PRO A 517 -20.12 21.20 42.98
CA PRO A 517 -21.22 21.49 43.89
C PRO A 517 -20.74 22.03 45.26
N ALA A 518 -19.48 21.80 45.66
CA ALA A 518 -18.92 22.39 46.87
C ALA A 518 -18.76 23.93 46.82
N THR A 519 -18.86 24.53 45.63
CA THR A 519 -18.86 25.99 45.46
C THR A 519 -20.24 26.62 45.58
N TRP A 520 -21.30 25.80 45.72
CA TRP A 520 -22.67 26.25 45.92
C TRP A 520 -22.92 26.56 47.41
N LYS A 521 -22.12 27.45 48.01
CA LYS A 521 -22.43 27.94 49.35
C LYS A 521 -23.71 28.79 49.28
N LEU A 522 -24.76 28.23 49.89
CA LEU A 522 -26.01 28.81 50.37
C LEU A 522 -26.03 30.35 50.32
N ILE A 523 -26.82 30.93 49.41
CA ILE A 523 -27.45 32.21 49.68
C ILE A 523 -28.60 31.91 50.65
N SER A 524 -28.32 31.94 51.95
CA SER A 524 -29.39 32.10 52.94
C SER A 524 -29.91 33.53 52.77
N VAL A 525 -31.08 33.67 52.16
CA VAL A 525 -31.82 34.93 52.13
C VAL A 525 -32.36 35.16 53.56
N PRO A 526 -32.12 36.34 54.15
CA PRO A 526 -32.45 36.63 55.56
C PRO A 526 -33.95 36.59 55.88
#